data_AF-A0A845DL66-F1
#
_entry.id   AF-A0A845DL66-F1
#
_cell.length_a   1.000
_cell.length_b   1.000
_cell.length_c   1.000
_cell.angle_alpha   90.00
_cell.angle_beta   90.00
_cell.angle_gamma   90.00
#
_symmetry.space_group_name_H-M   'P 1'
#
loop_
_entity.id
_entity.type
_entity.pdbx_description
1 polymer ?
#
loop_
_entity_poly.entity_id
_entity_poly.type
_entity_poly.pdbx_seq_one_letter_code
_entity_poly.pdbx_strand_id
1 'polypeptide(L)'
;MRNSSFFILLYALTALLLSACMFPVLIPETEAGMGAAAGGQVESDAEFERLLACVEDSFPAENYITNELLPDLDGAWESMDCESMDLVKIGTSWILNGGGAPWYNAVELGFFNDVCLEAELVRGGSGIGHVQTLIDGGVDFAVSAGGSLIPGLLTGHDGADIVAVGAIIKHSPYIWLGLDHDTPQDQRSGKRLTPEDFIGKTIGLHEGDGHFFELISARHGISPDQVELVVTGYSPEPVIEGEMDYTAAWLINEPQLLEAQGYMNWVAFRFSEWGWDDYSEVLVVRRSTLEENPDLVRRYLAAVLRGLRHVIESPEDSAEIAVRYAVDVELTKEKALRRYELQEALVVGADELPLGHMSAERWNRQVASLIQYDQMELPMCE
;
A
#
# COMPACT_ATOMS: atom_id res chain seq x y z
N MET A 1 44.32 21.66 51.63
CA MET A 1 42.99 21.03 51.44
C MET A 1 42.44 21.59 50.14
N ARG A 2 42.87 21.12 48.96
CA ARG A 2 42.62 19.84 48.25
C ARG A 2 41.36 19.93 47.35
N ASN A 3 41.65 20.35 46.11
CA ASN A 3 41.02 20.11 44.81
C ASN A 3 39.56 19.65 44.72
N SER A 4 38.74 20.52 44.12
CA SER A 4 37.48 20.21 43.45
C SER A 4 37.73 20.14 41.95
N SER A 5 37.83 18.94 41.38
CA SER A 5 37.72 18.63 39.93
C SER A 5 38.02 17.14 39.73
N PHE A 6 37.08 16.26 40.04
CA PHE A 6 37.15 14.82 39.67
C PHE A 6 35.80 14.16 39.95
N PHE A 7 34.75 14.49 39.18
CA PHE A 7 33.51 13.70 39.15
C PHE A 7 32.66 14.00 37.90
N ILE A 8 33.28 14.18 36.73
CA ILE A 8 32.59 14.17 35.43
C ILE A 8 33.53 13.52 34.43
N LEU A 9 33.82 12.22 34.57
CA LEU A 9 34.57 11.49 33.55
C LEU A 9 34.39 9.97 33.62
N LEU A 10 33.21 9.48 34.06
CA LEU A 10 32.94 8.04 34.16
C LEU A 10 31.54 7.63 33.67
N TYR A 11 30.94 8.39 32.75
CA TYR A 11 29.70 8.02 32.06
C TYR A 11 29.77 8.15 30.53
N ALA A 12 30.95 8.40 29.98
CA ALA A 12 31.15 8.60 28.53
C ALA A 12 31.86 7.42 27.83
N LEU A 13 31.99 6.25 28.49
CA LEU A 13 32.78 5.13 27.95
C LEU A 13 32.05 3.78 27.89
N THR A 14 30.72 3.77 28.00
CA THR A 14 29.89 2.55 27.83
C THR A 14 28.84 2.67 26.73
N ALA A 15 28.90 3.72 25.89
CA ALA A 15 27.98 3.92 24.75
C ALA A 15 28.64 3.70 23.38
N LEU A 16 29.81 3.06 23.32
CA LEU A 16 30.63 2.95 22.10
C LEU A 16 30.93 1.51 21.65
N LEU A 17 30.17 0.51 22.12
CA LEU A 17 30.37 -0.90 21.76
C LEU A 17 29.08 -1.67 21.40
N LEU A 18 28.02 -0.99 20.95
CA LEU A 18 26.80 -1.65 20.42
C LEU A 18 26.34 -1.12 19.05
N SER A 19 27.23 -0.47 18.29
CA SER A 19 26.93 0.01 16.93
C SER A 19 27.86 -0.64 15.90
N ALA A 20 27.78 -1.96 15.80
CA ALA A 20 28.52 -2.73 14.80
C ALA A 20 27.76 -4.01 14.41
N CYS A 21 26.53 -3.84 13.92
CA CYS A 21 25.81 -4.77 13.04
C CYS A 21 24.67 -4.01 12.35
N MET A 22 24.97 -2.85 11.76
CA MET A 22 24.15 -2.30 10.68
C MET A 22 24.98 -2.44 9.42
N PHE A 23 24.69 -3.49 8.64
CA PHE A 23 25.21 -3.60 7.30
C PHE A 23 24.50 -2.54 6.46
N PRO A 24 25.23 -1.65 5.76
CA PRO A 24 24.59 -0.79 4.80
C PRO A 24 23.97 -1.66 3.71
N VAL A 25 22.70 -1.42 3.40
CA VAL A 25 22.08 -1.90 2.17
C VAL A 25 22.87 -1.23 1.03
N LEU A 26 23.89 -1.94 0.54
CA LEU A 26 24.53 -1.62 -0.72
C LEU A 26 23.52 -1.99 -1.81
N ILE A 27 22.90 -0.96 -2.39
CA ILE A 27 22.26 -1.07 -3.70
C ILE A 27 23.37 -1.44 -4.68
N PRO A 28 23.39 -2.64 -5.27
CA PRO A 28 24.32 -2.94 -6.32
C PRO A 28 23.83 -2.22 -7.58
N GLU A 29 24.64 -1.31 -8.12
CA GLU A 29 24.53 -0.97 -9.54
C GLU A 29 24.80 -2.25 -10.32
N THR A 30 23.74 -2.96 -10.70
CA THR A 30 23.84 -4.08 -11.62
C THR A 30 24.05 -3.53 -13.02
N GLU A 31 25.28 -3.63 -13.53
CA GLU A 31 25.51 -3.84 -14.95
C GLU A 31 24.80 -5.14 -15.35
N ALA A 32 23.56 -5.02 -15.84
CA ALA A 32 22.86 -6.10 -16.50
C ALA A 32 23.58 -6.43 -17.80
N GLY A 33 23.85 -7.72 -18.03
CA GLY A 33 24.46 -8.23 -19.25
C GLY A 33 23.61 -7.89 -20.47
N MET A 34 23.97 -6.82 -21.16
CA MET A 34 23.38 -6.42 -22.43
C MET A 34 23.82 -7.36 -23.54
N GLY A 35 22.86 -8.12 -24.08
CA GLY A 35 23.12 -9.00 -25.20
C GLY A 35 21.88 -9.41 -25.98
N ALA A 36 20.88 -8.53 -26.14
CA ALA A 36 19.88 -8.55 -27.25
C ALA A 36 18.75 -7.48 -27.15
N ALA A 37 18.60 -6.72 -26.06
CA ALA A 37 17.42 -5.87 -25.82
C ALA A 37 17.61 -4.34 -26.02
N ALA A 38 18.80 -3.88 -26.41
CA ALA A 38 19.11 -2.44 -26.39
C ALA A 38 18.27 -1.58 -27.36
N GLY A 39 17.69 -2.17 -28.42
CA GLY A 39 16.82 -1.45 -29.36
C GLY A 39 15.39 -1.30 -28.86
N GLY A 40 14.77 -2.39 -28.40
CA GLY A 40 13.37 -2.38 -27.93
C GLY A 40 13.20 -1.65 -26.59
N GLN A 41 14.21 -1.71 -25.71
CA GLN A 41 14.18 -1.00 -24.44
C GLN A 41 14.26 0.53 -24.63
N VAL A 42 15.09 1.00 -25.55
CA VAL A 42 15.22 2.44 -25.87
C VAL A 42 13.96 3.00 -26.54
N GLU A 43 13.29 2.21 -27.39
CA GLU A 43 12.02 2.59 -28.01
C GLU A 43 10.89 2.64 -26.98
N SER A 44 10.81 1.64 -26.09
CA SER A 44 9.89 1.63 -24.94
C SER A 44 10.10 2.81 -24.00
N ASP A 45 11.35 3.19 -23.72
CA ASP A 45 11.65 4.34 -22.86
C ASP A 45 11.24 5.67 -23.52
N ALA A 46 11.49 5.81 -24.83
CA ALA A 46 11.08 7.01 -25.56
C ALA A 46 9.56 7.15 -25.67
N GLU A 47 8.85 6.04 -25.84
CA GLU A 47 7.39 6.00 -25.80
C GLU A 47 6.85 6.38 -24.42
N PHE A 48 7.41 5.82 -23.35
CA PHE A 48 7.02 6.15 -21.98
C PHE A 48 7.16 7.65 -21.70
N GLU A 49 8.29 8.27 -22.07
CA GLU A 49 8.51 9.70 -21.86
C GLU A 49 7.54 10.57 -22.68
N ARG A 50 7.17 10.14 -23.90
CA ARG A 50 6.13 10.80 -24.70
C ARG A 50 4.77 10.73 -24.00
N LEU A 51 4.40 9.56 -23.49
CA LEU A 51 3.12 9.34 -22.79
C LEU A 51 3.08 10.13 -21.48
N LEU A 52 4.17 10.14 -20.71
CA LEU A 52 4.29 10.93 -19.49
C LEU A 52 4.08 12.42 -19.76
N ALA A 53 4.75 12.98 -20.77
CA ALA A 53 4.56 14.37 -21.15
C ALA A 53 3.11 14.69 -21.57
N CYS A 54 2.44 13.75 -22.25
CA CYS A 54 1.03 13.91 -22.59
C CYS A 54 0.11 13.90 -21.36
N VAL A 55 0.34 12.97 -20.42
CA VAL A 55 -0.39 12.87 -19.15
C VAL A 55 -0.24 14.16 -18.36
N GLU A 56 0.99 14.68 -18.23
CA GLU A 56 1.26 15.94 -17.52
C GLU A 56 0.55 17.15 -18.14
N ASP A 57 0.38 17.19 -19.46
CA ASP A 57 -0.31 18.28 -20.15
C ASP A 57 -1.84 18.14 -20.09
N SER A 58 -2.35 16.92 -20.25
CA SER A 58 -3.76 16.69 -20.55
C SER A 58 -4.57 16.13 -19.37
N PHE A 59 -3.93 15.38 -18.47
CA PHE A 59 -4.54 14.76 -17.30
C PHE A 59 -3.58 14.72 -16.09
N PRO A 60 -3.06 15.88 -15.65
CA PRO A 60 -2.11 15.92 -14.55
C PRO A 60 -2.74 15.48 -13.22
N ALA A 61 -1.97 14.74 -12.42
CA ALA A 61 -2.37 14.21 -11.12
C ALA A 61 -2.90 15.28 -10.16
N GLU A 62 -2.36 16.50 -10.23
CA GLU A 62 -2.78 17.67 -9.46
C GLU A 62 -4.28 17.98 -9.61
N ASN A 63 -4.95 17.50 -10.67
CA ASN A 63 -6.39 17.69 -10.85
C ASN A 63 -7.23 16.74 -9.98
N TYR A 64 -6.68 15.61 -9.56
CA TYR A 64 -7.43 14.55 -8.88
C TYR A 64 -6.75 13.98 -7.63
N ILE A 65 -5.60 14.51 -7.25
CA ILE A 65 -4.99 14.29 -5.95
C ILE A 65 -4.78 15.63 -5.23
N THR A 66 -4.80 15.63 -3.91
CA THR A 66 -4.35 16.78 -3.12
C THR A 66 -3.71 16.34 -1.81
N ASN A 67 -2.69 17.10 -1.38
CA ASN A 67 -2.05 16.98 -0.07
C ASN A 67 -2.37 18.18 0.84
N GLU A 68 -3.15 19.16 0.36
CA GLU A 68 -3.34 20.47 1.04
C GLU A 68 -4.06 20.35 2.39
N LEU A 69 -4.82 19.28 2.58
CA LEU A 69 -5.60 19.04 3.81
C LEU A 69 -4.94 18.03 4.75
N LEU A 70 -3.74 17.55 4.43
CA LEU A 70 -3.00 16.67 5.33
C LEU A 70 -2.64 17.43 6.62
N PRO A 71 -2.78 16.78 7.79
CA PRO A 71 -2.46 17.39 9.07
C PRO A 71 -0.94 17.52 9.26
N ASP A 72 -0.52 18.54 10.01
CA ASP A 72 0.80 18.51 10.65
C ASP A 72 0.76 17.49 11.78
N LEU A 73 1.39 16.33 11.56
CA LEU A 73 1.44 15.30 12.57
C LEU A 73 2.48 15.63 13.64
N ASP A 74 3.56 16.35 13.36
CA ASP A 74 4.61 16.62 14.35
C ASP A 74 4.15 17.60 15.46
N GLY A 75 3.07 18.34 15.20
CA GLY A 75 2.36 19.15 16.18
C GLY A 75 1.73 18.36 17.33
N ALA A 76 1.45 19.07 18.43
CA ALA A 76 0.66 18.51 19.52
C ALA A 76 -0.79 18.26 19.07
N TRP A 77 -1.36 17.13 19.49
CA TRP A 77 -2.78 16.85 19.24
C TRP A 77 -3.64 17.74 20.14
N GLU A 78 -4.56 18.48 19.53
CA GLU A 78 -5.49 19.37 20.21
C GLU A 78 -6.93 18.96 19.90
N SER A 79 -7.70 18.72 20.95
CA SER A 79 -9.14 18.44 20.86
C SER A 79 -9.90 19.74 20.61
N MET A 80 -10.88 19.69 19.71
CA MET A 80 -11.77 20.79 19.35
C MET A 80 -12.90 20.93 20.39
N ASP A 81 -13.38 22.15 20.59
CA ASP A 81 -14.57 22.40 21.41
C ASP A 81 -15.83 22.15 20.56
N CYS A 82 -16.40 20.95 20.68
CA CYS A 82 -17.49 20.50 19.82
C CYS A 82 -18.85 21.01 20.29
N GLU A 83 -19.44 21.95 19.54
CA GLU A 83 -20.84 22.35 19.73
C GLU A 83 -21.84 21.30 19.20
N SER A 84 -21.42 20.53 18.18
CA SER A 84 -22.16 19.41 17.59
C SER A 84 -21.20 18.40 16.96
N MET A 85 -21.68 17.18 16.73
CA MET A 85 -20.95 16.12 16.05
C MET A 85 -21.46 15.96 14.61
N ASP A 86 -20.55 15.87 13.65
CA ASP A 86 -20.88 15.41 12.30
C ASP A 86 -20.84 13.88 12.26
N LEU A 87 -21.93 13.26 11.84
CA LEU A 87 -22.00 11.82 11.61
C LEU A 87 -21.39 11.51 10.24
N VAL A 88 -20.39 10.63 10.21
CA VAL A 88 -19.71 10.27 8.96
C VAL A 88 -19.63 8.76 8.77
N LYS A 89 -19.80 8.32 7.53
CA LYS A 89 -19.62 6.92 7.11
C LYS A 89 -18.33 6.75 6.33
N ILE A 90 -17.52 5.80 6.75
CA ILE A 90 -16.22 5.52 6.15
C ILE A 90 -16.25 4.10 5.57
N GLY A 91 -16.25 4.01 4.24
CA GLY A 91 -16.16 2.74 3.52
C GLY A 91 -14.74 2.20 3.50
N THR A 92 -14.49 1.07 4.16
CA THR A 92 -13.16 0.44 4.21
C THR A 92 -12.82 -0.33 2.93
N SER A 93 -11.54 -0.42 2.57
CA SER A 93 -11.06 -1.13 1.37
C SER A 93 -11.28 -2.65 1.44
N TRP A 94 -11.34 -3.19 2.66
CA TRP A 94 -11.42 -4.62 2.90
C TRP A 94 -12.33 -4.94 4.10
N ILE A 95 -12.41 -6.23 4.45
CA ILE A 95 -13.04 -6.65 5.70
C ILE A 95 -12.28 -6.07 6.89
N LEU A 96 -12.95 -6.01 8.04
CA LEU A 96 -12.34 -5.56 9.29
C LEU A 96 -11.32 -6.60 9.78
N ASN A 97 -10.05 -6.44 9.39
CA ASN A 97 -8.91 -7.23 9.85
C ASN A 97 -7.86 -6.31 10.51
N GLY A 98 -6.65 -6.82 10.74
CA GLY A 98 -5.56 -6.01 11.32
C GLY A 98 -5.19 -4.75 10.51
N GLY A 99 -5.48 -4.70 9.20
CA GLY A 99 -5.25 -3.51 8.37
C GLY A 99 -6.12 -2.31 8.72
N GLY A 100 -7.29 -2.54 9.33
CA GLY A 100 -8.19 -1.45 9.75
C GLY A 100 -7.73 -0.66 10.98
N ALA A 101 -6.57 -1.00 11.56
CA ALA A 101 -6.05 -0.40 12.79
C ALA A 101 -6.00 1.14 12.81
N PRO A 102 -5.66 1.86 11.72
CA PRO A 102 -5.71 3.32 11.71
C PRO A 102 -7.10 3.86 12.10
N TRP A 103 -8.17 3.26 11.56
CA TRP A 103 -9.53 3.67 11.85
C TRP A 103 -10.00 3.21 13.23
N TYR A 104 -9.66 1.98 13.64
CA TYR A 104 -10.02 1.49 14.98
C TYR A 104 -9.38 2.35 16.08
N ASN A 105 -8.11 2.71 15.92
CA ASN A 105 -7.41 3.60 16.83
C ASN A 105 -8.08 4.97 16.87
N ALA A 106 -8.46 5.52 15.71
CA ALA A 106 -9.15 6.81 15.65
C ALA A 106 -10.54 6.80 16.32
N VAL A 107 -11.24 5.67 16.31
CA VAL A 107 -12.49 5.47 17.04
C VAL A 107 -12.24 5.28 18.54
N GLU A 108 -11.43 4.29 18.93
CA GLU A 108 -11.23 3.88 20.33
C GLU A 108 -10.50 4.91 21.18
N LEU A 109 -9.51 5.59 20.61
CA LEU A 109 -8.72 6.60 21.31
C LEU A 109 -9.40 7.98 21.26
N GLY A 110 -10.54 8.09 20.58
CA GLY A 110 -11.33 9.30 20.52
C GLY A 110 -10.84 10.34 19.51
N PHE A 111 -9.90 10.03 18.61
CA PHE A 111 -9.40 11.01 17.64
C PHE A 111 -10.49 11.56 16.71
N PHE A 112 -11.51 10.76 16.35
CA PHE A 112 -12.67 11.30 15.64
C PHE A 112 -13.51 12.23 16.53
N ASN A 113 -13.77 11.81 17.77
CA ASN A 113 -14.56 12.61 18.71
C ASN A 113 -13.89 13.96 19.02
N ASP A 114 -12.57 13.96 19.17
CA ASP A 114 -11.74 15.14 19.41
C ASP A 114 -11.80 16.15 18.26
N VAL A 115 -12.20 15.75 17.05
CA VAL A 115 -12.39 16.64 15.91
C VAL A 115 -13.86 16.71 15.50
N CYS A 116 -14.76 16.51 16.46
CA CYS A 116 -16.21 16.65 16.29
C CYS A 116 -16.80 15.73 15.21
N LEU A 117 -16.22 14.54 15.03
CA LEU A 117 -16.72 13.49 14.14
C LEU A 117 -17.18 12.27 14.93
N GLU A 118 -18.35 11.75 14.58
CA GLU A 118 -18.82 10.43 15.02
C GLU A 118 -18.81 9.51 13.80
N ALA A 119 -17.90 8.53 13.81
CA ALA A 119 -17.57 7.73 12.64
C ALA A 119 -18.21 6.34 12.68
N GLU A 120 -18.91 5.97 11.61
CA GLU A 120 -19.36 4.61 11.32
C GLU A 120 -18.44 3.97 10.29
N LEU A 121 -17.80 2.85 10.64
CA LEU A 121 -17.01 2.06 9.71
C LEU A 121 -17.90 1.11 8.91
N VAL A 122 -18.01 1.37 7.61
CA VAL A 122 -18.76 0.54 6.67
C VAL A 122 -17.81 -0.48 6.07
N ARG A 123 -18.02 -1.74 6.45
CA ARG A 123 -17.18 -2.88 6.04
C ARG A 123 -17.13 -3.05 4.53
N GLY A 124 -15.93 -3.25 3.98
CA GLY A 124 -15.67 -3.72 2.61
C GLY A 124 -15.42 -5.23 2.54
N GLY A 125 -14.78 -5.70 1.46
CA GLY A 125 -14.40 -7.10 1.31
C GLY A 125 -14.31 -7.55 -0.14
N SER A 126 -14.25 -8.86 -0.37
CA SER A 126 -14.21 -9.42 -1.72
C SER A 126 -15.43 -8.97 -2.54
N GLY A 127 -15.17 -8.32 -3.68
CA GLY A 127 -16.21 -7.73 -4.53
C GLY A 127 -16.93 -6.51 -3.93
N ILE A 128 -16.51 -6.02 -2.76
CA ILE A 128 -17.15 -4.90 -2.03
C ILE A 128 -16.11 -3.80 -1.83
N GLY A 129 -15.94 -2.96 -2.85
CA GLY A 129 -15.22 -1.68 -2.77
C GLY A 129 -16.19 -0.51 -2.61
N HIS A 130 -15.78 0.55 -1.89
CA HIS A 130 -16.68 1.67 -1.56
C HIS A 130 -16.49 2.91 -2.41
N VAL A 131 -15.63 2.92 -3.43
CA VAL A 131 -15.48 4.10 -4.30
C VAL A 131 -16.77 4.36 -5.08
N GLN A 132 -17.45 3.32 -5.58
CA GLN A 132 -18.77 3.51 -6.20
C GLN A 132 -19.83 3.92 -5.18
N THR A 133 -19.84 3.30 -3.99
CA THR A 133 -20.72 3.70 -2.87
C THR A 133 -20.51 5.17 -2.49
N LEU A 134 -19.27 5.64 -2.55
CA LEU A 134 -18.92 7.05 -2.40
C LEU A 134 -19.49 7.85 -3.57
N ILE A 135 -19.29 7.50 -4.83
CA ILE A 135 -19.89 8.25 -5.95
C ILE A 135 -21.42 8.39 -5.77
N ASP A 136 -22.09 7.32 -5.32
CA ASP A 136 -23.56 7.25 -5.22
C ASP A 136 -24.18 7.92 -3.98
N GLY A 137 -23.40 8.45 -3.04
CA GLY A 137 -23.95 9.09 -1.83
C GLY A 137 -23.98 8.19 -0.58
N GLY A 138 -23.58 6.93 -0.66
CA GLY A 138 -23.79 5.93 0.39
C GLY A 138 -22.80 5.99 1.57
N VAL A 139 -21.59 6.54 1.33
CA VAL A 139 -20.57 6.82 2.36
C VAL A 139 -20.00 8.23 2.15
N ASP A 140 -19.40 8.83 3.18
CA ASP A 140 -18.79 10.16 3.13
C ASP A 140 -17.33 10.11 2.70
N PHE A 141 -16.64 9.03 3.10
CA PHE A 141 -15.26 8.73 2.77
C PHE A 141 -15.15 7.29 2.28
N ALA A 142 -14.28 7.04 1.30
CA ALA A 142 -13.93 5.68 0.89
C ALA A 142 -12.42 5.46 0.92
N VAL A 143 -12.03 4.21 1.13
CA VAL A 143 -10.66 3.74 0.97
C VAL A 143 -10.62 2.86 -0.28
N SER A 144 -9.79 3.24 -1.24
CA SER A 144 -9.52 2.42 -2.43
C SER A 144 -8.34 1.49 -2.16
N ALA A 145 -8.51 0.19 -2.37
CA ALA A 145 -7.39 -0.76 -2.49
C ALA A 145 -6.84 -0.66 -3.92
N GLY A 146 -5.72 0.05 -4.09
CA GLY A 146 -5.16 0.40 -5.38
C GLY A 146 -5.54 1.82 -5.82
N GLY A 147 -4.54 2.69 -5.91
CA GLY A 147 -4.65 4.06 -6.38
C GLY A 147 -4.78 4.11 -7.90
N SER A 148 -4.11 3.19 -8.59
CA SER A 148 -4.17 2.99 -10.04
C SER A 148 -5.60 2.90 -10.62
N LEU A 149 -6.60 2.53 -9.82
CA LEU A 149 -8.01 2.50 -10.23
C LEU A 149 -8.64 3.90 -10.38
N ILE A 150 -8.13 4.90 -9.65
CA ILE A 150 -8.71 6.25 -9.58
C ILE A 150 -8.72 6.94 -10.96
N PRO A 151 -7.60 7.01 -11.72
CA PRO A 151 -7.57 7.56 -13.07
C PRO A 151 -8.61 6.93 -14.02
N GLY A 152 -8.76 5.61 -13.99
CA GLY A 152 -9.74 4.90 -14.82
C GLY A 152 -11.18 5.28 -14.49
N LEU A 153 -11.51 5.46 -13.20
CA LEU A 153 -12.83 5.92 -12.77
C LEU A 153 -13.13 7.37 -13.21
N LEU A 154 -12.12 8.23 -13.20
CA LEU A 154 -12.25 9.64 -13.59
C LEU A 154 -12.45 9.82 -15.10
N THR A 155 -11.83 8.96 -15.90
CA THR A 155 -11.78 9.07 -17.37
C THR A 155 -12.76 8.14 -18.09
N GLY A 156 -13.35 7.18 -17.37
CA GLY A 156 -14.37 6.28 -17.88
C GLY A 156 -15.64 7.00 -18.32
N HIS A 157 -16.53 6.27 -19.01
CA HIS A 157 -17.73 6.80 -19.67
C HIS A 157 -18.60 7.71 -18.80
N ASP A 158 -18.81 7.34 -17.54
CA ASP A 158 -19.67 8.10 -16.62
C ASP A 158 -18.92 9.20 -15.85
N GLY A 159 -17.58 9.23 -15.92
CA GLY A 159 -16.70 10.23 -15.31
C GLY A 159 -16.94 10.45 -13.82
N ALA A 160 -16.25 9.70 -12.95
CA ALA A 160 -16.35 9.92 -11.51
C ALA A 160 -15.85 11.31 -11.13
N ASP A 161 -16.54 11.98 -10.19
CA ASP A 161 -16.08 13.27 -9.64
C ASP A 161 -15.54 13.10 -8.22
N ILE A 162 -14.37 12.48 -8.16
CA ILE A 162 -13.68 12.09 -6.92
C ILE A 162 -12.26 12.66 -6.87
N VAL A 163 -11.71 12.74 -5.66
CA VAL A 163 -10.35 13.23 -5.41
C VAL A 163 -9.69 12.32 -4.37
N ALA A 164 -8.44 11.92 -4.63
CA ALA A 164 -7.59 11.26 -3.65
C ALA A 164 -6.98 12.32 -2.71
N VAL A 165 -7.14 12.14 -1.40
CA VAL A 165 -6.77 13.14 -0.38
C VAL A 165 -5.69 12.64 0.59
N GLY A 166 -5.18 11.43 0.38
CA GLY A 166 -4.04 10.88 1.10
C GLY A 166 -3.86 9.38 0.85
N ALA A 167 -2.73 8.82 1.24
CA ALA A 167 -2.45 7.39 1.17
C ALA A 167 -2.08 6.79 2.54
N ILE A 168 -2.71 5.66 2.89
CA ILE A 168 -2.40 4.88 4.09
C ILE A 168 -1.22 3.95 3.82
N ILE A 169 -1.27 3.19 2.73
CA ILE A 169 -0.17 2.34 2.26
C ILE A 169 0.39 2.97 1.00
N LYS A 170 1.58 3.57 1.10
CA LYS A 170 2.22 4.30 0.00
C LYS A 170 2.90 3.40 -1.02
N HIS A 171 3.31 2.19 -0.65
CA HIS A 171 4.02 1.28 -1.53
C HIS A 171 3.30 -0.05 -1.68
N SER A 172 3.43 -0.65 -2.86
CA SER A 172 2.73 -1.85 -3.25
C SER A 172 3.11 -3.07 -2.40
N PRO A 173 2.14 -3.68 -1.69
CA PRO A 173 2.32 -4.98 -1.05
C PRO A 173 2.08 -6.14 -2.03
N TYR A 174 1.65 -5.89 -3.27
CA TYR A 174 1.25 -6.95 -4.19
C TYR A 174 2.44 -7.84 -4.59
N ILE A 175 2.23 -9.15 -4.45
CA ILE A 175 3.21 -10.19 -4.78
C ILE A 175 2.56 -11.36 -5.50
N TRP A 176 3.39 -12.14 -6.20
CA TRP A 176 3.13 -13.56 -6.41
C TRP A 176 3.92 -14.37 -5.39
N LEU A 177 3.22 -15.18 -4.61
CA LEU A 177 3.71 -15.97 -3.48
C LEU A 177 3.79 -17.44 -3.87
N GLY A 178 4.92 -18.09 -3.62
CA GLY A 178 5.14 -19.51 -3.88
C GLY A 178 5.98 -20.17 -2.79
N LEU A 179 6.31 -21.45 -2.96
CA LEU A 179 7.23 -22.19 -2.10
C LEU A 179 8.49 -22.59 -2.86
N ASP A 180 9.65 -22.43 -2.23
CA ASP A 180 10.91 -22.96 -2.75
C ASP A 180 11.13 -24.39 -2.24
N HIS A 181 10.77 -25.37 -3.07
CA HIS A 181 10.87 -26.79 -2.72
C HIS A 181 12.31 -27.32 -2.62
N ASP A 182 13.31 -26.56 -3.07
CA ASP A 182 14.73 -26.90 -2.89
C ASP A 182 15.26 -26.47 -1.50
N THR A 183 14.51 -25.61 -0.80
CA THR A 183 14.81 -25.17 0.56
C THR A 183 13.95 -25.94 1.58
N PRO A 184 14.52 -26.47 2.68
CA PRO A 184 13.75 -27.13 3.72
C PRO A 184 12.62 -26.24 4.25
N GLN A 185 11.45 -26.83 4.49
CA GLN A 185 10.23 -26.12 4.87
C GLN A 185 10.43 -25.14 6.05
N ASP A 186 11.23 -25.52 7.05
CA ASP A 186 11.49 -24.74 8.26
C ASP A 186 12.60 -23.68 8.11
N GLN A 187 13.11 -23.47 6.89
CA GLN A 187 14.19 -22.53 6.59
C GLN A 187 13.75 -21.46 5.60
N ARG A 188 14.27 -20.24 5.77
CA ARG A 188 14.03 -19.16 4.82
C ARG A 188 14.73 -19.43 3.50
N SER A 189 13.99 -19.33 2.40
CA SER A 189 14.60 -19.27 1.07
C SER A 189 15.28 -17.92 0.87
N GLY A 190 16.42 -17.94 0.17
CA GLY A 190 17.09 -16.74 -0.35
C GLY A 190 16.83 -16.51 -1.83
N LYS A 191 15.95 -17.29 -2.45
CA LYS A 191 15.69 -17.25 -3.89
C LYS A 191 14.97 -15.95 -4.25
N ARG A 192 15.61 -15.14 -5.10
CA ARG A 192 14.97 -14.00 -5.75
C ARG A 192 14.30 -14.47 -7.03
N LEU A 193 13.01 -14.15 -7.17
CA LEU A 193 12.24 -14.48 -8.36
C LEU A 193 12.42 -13.39 -9.44
N THR A 194 12.44 -13.80 -10.69
CA THR A 194 12.40 -12.91 -11.87
C THR A 194 11.19 -13.22 -12.74
N PRO A 195 10.80 -12.34 -13.67
CA PRO A 195 9.67 -12.59 -14.57
C PRO A 195 9.80 -13.94 -15.30
N GLU A 196 11.00 -14.33 -15.71
CA GLU A 196 11.24 -15.58 -16.44
C GLU A 196 10.94 -16.84 -15.61
N ASP A 197 10.95 -16.77 -14.28
CA ASP A 197 10.63 -17.90 -13.40
C ASP A 197 9.16 -18.36 -13.55
N PHE A 198 8.29 -17.52 -14.11
CA PHE A 198 6.87 -17.83 -14.31
C PHE A 198 6.55 -18.52 -15.62
N ILE A 199 7.51 -18.61 -16.56
CA ILE A 199 7.28 -19.29 -17.84
C ILE A 199 7.02 -20.79 -17.60
N GLY A 200 5.87 -21.26 -18.07
CA GLY A 200 5.38 -22.62 -17.90
C GLY A 200 4.83 -22.91 -16.51
N LYS A 201 4.55 -21.88 -15.71
CA LYS A 201 4.01 -21.99 -14.36
C LYS A 201 2.52 -21.66 -14.31
N THR A 202 1.87 -22.14 -13.26
CA THR A 202 0.48 -21.80 -12.96
C THR A 202 0.42 -20.78 -11.82
N ILE A 203 -0.25 -19.65 -12.04
CA ILE A 203 -0.44 -18.58 -11.07
C ILE A 203 -1.93 -18.45 -10.73
N GLY A 204 -2.27 -18.61 -9.45
CA GLY A 204 -3.56 -18.22 -8.90
C GLY A 204 -3.67 -16.69 -8.81
N LEU A 205 -4.73 -16.09 -9.32
CA LEU A 205 -5.00 -14.65 -9.26
C LEU A 205 -6.31 -14.39 -8.52
N HIS A 206 -6.40 -13.28 -7.77
CA HIS A 206 -7.71 -12.85 -7.29
C HIS A 206 -8.55 -12.33 -8.46
N GLU A 207 -9.88 -12.33 -8.29
CA GLU A 207 -10.77 -11.71 -9.26
C GLU A 207 -10.40 -10.24 -9.47
N GLY A 208 -10.14 -9.85 -10.72
CA GLY A 208 -9.71 -8.49 -11.10
C GLY A 208 -8.19 -8.30 -11.21
N ASP A 209 -7.36 -9.18 -10.64
CA ASP A 209 -5.89 -9.02 -10.60
C ASP A 209 -5.19 -9.33 -11.94
N GLY A 210 -5.93 -9.77 -12.98
CA GLY A 210 -5.39 -10.10 -14.30
C GLY A 210 -4.57 -8.98 -14.92
N HIS A 211 -4.98 -7.73 -14.70
CA HIS A 211 -4.31 -6.53 -15.19
C HIS A 211 -2.86 -6.40 -14.67
N PHE A 212 -2.57 -6.87 -13.45
CA PHE A 212 -1.20 -6.82 -12.91
C PHE A 212 -0.28 -7.78 -13.67
N PHE A 213 -0.78 -8.97 -14.01
CA PHE A 213 -0.05 -9.91 -14.85
C PHE A 213 0.18 -9.34 -16.24
N GLU A 214 -0.85 -8.75 -16.87
CA GLU A 214 -0.74 -8.14 -18.19
C GLU A 214 0.33 -7.04 -18.22
N LEU A 215 0.32 -6.12 -17.25
CA LEU A 215 1.30 -5.04 -17.17
C LEU A 215 2.73 -5.55 -16.96
N ILE A 216 2.93 -6.48 -16.01
CA ILE A 216 4.26 -7.02 -15.71
C ILE A 216 4.78 -7.85 -16.89
N SER A 217 3.92 -8.69 -17.48
CA SER A 217 4.30 -9.54 -18.61
C SER A 217 4.63 -8.71 -19.86
N ALA A 218 3.83 -7.70 -20.20
CA ALA A 218 4.11 -6.79 -21.31
C ALA A 218 5.43 -6.04 -21.11
N ARG A 219 5.69 -5.52 -19.91
CA ARG A 219 6.93 -4.81 -19.58
C ARG A 219 8.19 -5.68 -19.70
N HIS A 220 8.08 -6.96 -19.38
CA HIS A 220 9.22 -7.88 -19.35
C HIS A 220 9.25 -8.87 -20.53
N GLY A 221 8.41 -8.65 -21.54
CA GLY A 221 8.39 -9.44 -22.76
C GLY A 221 7.96 -10.90 -22.57
N ILE A 222 7.13 -11.17 -21.57
CA ILE A 222 6.52 -12.49 -21.33
C ILE A 222 5.20 -12.52 -22.08
N SER A 223 5.02 -13.55 -22.91
CA SER A 223 3.76 -13.74 -23.61
C SER A 223 2.73 -14.36 -22.66
N PRO A 224 1.48 -13.86 -22.59
CA PRO A 224 0.47 -14.38 -21.67
C PRO A 224 0.15 -15.88 -21.84
N ASP A 225 0.35 -16.45 -23.03
CA ASP A 225 0.16 -17.88 -23.30
C ASP A 225 1.27 -18.77 -22.72
N GLN A 226 2.35 -18.17 -22.21
CA GLN A 226 3.45 -18.89 -21.56
C GLN A 226 3.18 -19.17 -20.08
N VAL A 227 2.12 -18.60 -19.50
CA VAL A 227 1.78 -18.75 -18.07
C VAL A 227 0.32 -19.15 -17.97
N GLU A 228 0.01 -20.14 -17.12
CA GLU A 228 -1.38 -20.52 -16.86
C GLU A 228 -1.92 -19.66 -15.72
N LEU A 229 -3.01 -18.93 -15.97
CA LEU A 229 -3.66 -18.10 -14.97
C LEU A 229 -4.96 -18.74 -14.52
N VAL A 230 -5.17 -18.84 -13.21
CA VAL A 230 -6.37 -19.42 -12.61
C VAL A 230 -6.92 -18.43 -11.59
N VAL A 231 -8.23 -18.13 -11.63
CA VAL A 231 -8.84 -17.30 -10.60
C VAL A 231 -9.04 -18.11 -9.32
N THR A 232 -8.54 -17.59 -8.19
CA THR A 232 -8.49 -18.26 -6.89
C THR A 232 -8.96 -17.33 -5.76
N GLY A 233 -9.16 -17.92 -4.57
CA GLY A 233 -9.43 -17.15 -3.35
C GLY A 233 -8.17 -16.57 -2.71
N TYR A 234 -8.32 -15.95 -1.55
CA TYR A 234 -7.26 -15.26 -0.78
C TYR A 234 -6.46 -16.20 0.14
N SER A 235 -6.44 -17.50 -0.19
CA SER A 235 -5.88 -18.57 0.64
C SER A 235 -4.60 -19.08 0.00
N PRO A 236 -3.45 -19.20 0.73
CA PRO A 236 -2.22 -19.73 0.14
C PRO A 236 -2.17 -21.26 0.08
N GLU A 237 -3.16 -21.97 0.62
CA GLU A 237 -3.30 -23.42 0.66
C GLU A 237 -3.09 -24.11 -0.70
N PRO A 238 -3.61 -23.59 -1.83
CA PRO A 238 -3.41 -24.26 -3.11
C PRO A 238 -1.94 -24.32 -3.55
N VAL A 239 -1.08 -23.40 -3.10
CA VAL A 239 0.38 -23.49 -3.30
C VAL A 239 0.96 -24.63 -2.45
N ILE A 240 0.48 -24.82 -1.22
CA ILE A 240 0.89 -25.94 -0.36
C ILE A 240 0.49 -27.29 -0.98
N GLU A 241 -0.72 -27.35 -1.53
CA GLU A 241 -1.31 -28.55 -2.12
C GLU A 241 -0.74 -28.86 -3.51
N GLY A 242 0.00 -27.92 -4.10
CA GLY A 242 0.60 -28.06 -5.44
C GLY A 242 -0.43 -27.93 -6.57
N GLU A 243 -1.58 -27.32 -6.31
CA GLU A 243 -2.58 -26.98 -7.32
C GLU A 243 -2.15 -25.80 -8.19
N MET A 244 -1.26 -24.96 -7.67
CA MET A 244 -0.61 -23.84 -8.37
C MET A 244 0.84 -23.68 -7.93
N ASP A 245 1.71 -23.18 -8.81
CA ASP A 245 3.09 -22.86 -8.46
C ASP A 245 3.18 -21.58 -7.61
N TYR A 246 2.30 -20.61 -7.89
CA TYR A 246 2.24 -19.32 -7.21
C TYR A 246 0.79 -18.85 -7.02
N THR A 247 0.55 -17.97 -6.06
CA THR A 247 -0.74 -17.29 -5.86
C THR A 247 -0.54 -15.78 -5.70
N ALA A 248 -1.50 -14.99 -6.16
CA ALA A 248 -1.62 -13.58 -5.81
C ALA A 248 -1.76 -13.43 -4.29
N ALA A 249 -1.04 -12.46 -3.75
CA ALA A 249 -1.00 -12.20 -2.33
C ALA A 249 -0.57 -10.76 -2.06
N TRP A 250 -0.76 -10.34 -0.82
CA TRP A 250 -0.17 -9.17 -0.21
C TRP A 250 0.96 -9.63 0.71
N LEU A 251 2.14 -9.04 0.54
CA LEU A 251 3.35 -9.32 1.32
C LEU A 251 3.13 -9.28 2.84
N ILE A 252 2.16 -8.47 3.28
CA ILE A 252 1.83 -8.25 4.68
C ILE A 252 0.72 -9.17 5.21
N ASN A 253 0.14 -10.06 4.39
CA ASN A 253 -0.98 -10.93 4.74
C ASN A 253 -0.61 -12.42 4.61
N GLU A 254 -0.64 -12.96 3.38
CA GLU A 254 -0.63 -14.40 3.12
C GLU A 254 0.70 -15.09 3.50
N PRO A 255 1.89 -14.45 3.41
CA PRO A 255 3.12 -15.06 3.93
C PRO A 255 3.02 -15.46 5.40
N GLN A 256 2.28 -14.70 6.23
CA GLN A 256 2.10 -15.04 7.63
C GLN A 256 1.25 -16.30 7.84
N LEU A 257 0.33 -16.60 6.92
CA LEU A 257 -0.48 -17.82 6.96
C LEU A 257 0.37 -19.06 6.63
N LEU A 258 1.34 -18.92 5.73
CA LEU A 258 2.36 -19.95 5.46
C LEU A 258 3.28 -20.15 6.67
N GLU A 259 3.80 -19.04 7.24
CA GLU A 259 4.67 -19.07 8.43
C GLU A 259 3.98 -19.76 9.61
N ALA A 260 2.68 -19.49 9.85
CA ALA A 260 1.90 -20.14 10.90
C ALA A 260 1.75 -21.66 10.74
N GLN A 261 1.87 -22.15 9.51
CA GLN A 261 1.86 -23.58 9.16
C GLN A 261 3.29 -24.17 9.08
N GLY A 262 4.31 -23.37 9.41
CA GLY A 262 5.72 -23.78 9.43
C GLY A 262 6.42 -23.69 8.09
N TYR A 263 5.77 -23.17 7.03
CA TYR A 263 6.37 -22.94 5.72
C TYR A 263 7.16 -21.64 5.73
N MET A 264 8.42 -21.70 6.16
CA MET A 264 9.37 -20.58 6.15
C MET A 264 10.08 -20.43 4.81
N ASN A 265 10.01 -21.43 3.94
CA ASN A 265 10.63 -21.48 2.61
C ASN A 265 9.82 -20.78 1.52
N TRP A 266 8.87 -19.92 1.90
CA TRP A 266 8.11 -19.14 0.94
C TRP A 266 9.01 -18.17 0.17
N VAL A 267 8.65 -17.91 -1.08
CA VAL A 267 9.29 -16.94 -1.98
C VAL A 267 8.26 -15.99 -2.53
N ALA A 268 8.65 -14.73 -2.73
CA ALA A 268 7.74 -13.69 -3.20
C ALA A 268 8.36 -12.92 -4.36
N PHE A 269 7.58 -12.75 -5.42
CA PHE A 269 7.89 -11.84 -6.51
C PHE A 269 7.13 -10.54 -6.27
N ARG A 270 7.86 -9.49 -5.89
CA ARG A 270 7.29 -8.20 -5.50
C ARG A 270 7.13 -7.30 -6.71
N PHE A 271 5.90 -6.86 -6.98
CA PHE A 271 5.61 -6.08 -8.18
C PHE A 271 6.37 -4.73 -8.18
N SER A 272 6.59 -4.14 -7.00
CA SER A 272 7.34 -2.90 -6.83
C SER A 272 8.81 -3.00 -7.25
N GLU A 273 9.41 -4.19 -7.21
CA GLU A 273 10.77 -4.43 -7.72
C GLU A 273 10.82 -4.57 -9.25
N TRP A 274 9.67 -4.69 -9.91
CA TRP A 274 9.55 -5.02 -11.33
C TRP A 274 8.71 -3.99 -12.11
N GLY A 275 8.63 -2.76 -11.60
CA GLY A 275 8.07 -1.62 -12.31
C GLY A 275 6.61 -1.30 -11.97
N TRP A 276 6.06 -1.92 -10.92
CA TRP A 276 4.70 -1.63 -10.46
C TRP A 276 4.64 -1.36 -8.96
N ASP A 277 4.76 -0.09 -8.59
CA ASP A 277 4.64 0.39 -7.22
C ASP A 277 3.44 1.34 -7.10
N ASP A 278 2.28 0.79 -6.73
CA ASP A 278 1.02 1.51 -6.56
C ASP A 278 0.85 2.06 -5.14
N TYR A 279 0.16 3.21 -5.04
CA TYR A 279 -0.42 3.67 -3.78
C TYR A 279 -1.56 2.71 -3.41
N SER A 280 -1.29 1.72 -2.57
CA SER A 280 -2.16 0.55 -2.46
C SER A 280 -3.34 0.72 -1.50
N GLU A 281 -3.34 1.74 -0.66
CA GLU A 281 -4.54 2.18 0.06
C GLU A 281 -4.65 3.70 0.05
N VAL A 282 -5.63 4.21 -0.71
CA VAL A 282 -5.83 5.65 -0.95
C VAL A 282 -7.14 6.10 -0.33
N LEU A 283 -7.11 7.24 0.36
CA LEU A 283 -8.28 7.92 0.92
C LEU A 283 -8.93 8.76 -0.17
N VAL A 284 -10.23 8.54 -0.42
CA VAL A 284 -10.97 9.14 -1.53
C VAL A 284 -12.21 9.85 -1.00
N VAL A 285 -12.48 11.03 -1.56
CA VAL A 285 -13.69 11.83 -1.31
C VAL A 285 -14.33 12.23 -2.63
N ARG A 286 -15.60 12.64 -2.60
CA ARG A 286 -16.20 13.37 -3.73
C ARG A 286 -15.54 14.74 -3.83
N ARG A 287 -15.36 15.24 -5.06
CA ARG A 287 -14.87 16.61 -5.27
C ARG A 287 -15.79 17.64 -4.62
N SER A 288 -17.10 17.45 -4.69
CA SER A 288 -18.06 18.33 -4.02
C SER A 288 -17.86 18.40 -2.51
N THR A 289 -17.58 17.27 -1.83
CA THR A 289 -17.27 17.28 -0.39
C THR A 289 -16.02 18.09 -0.11
N LEU A 290 -14.99 17.96 -0.94
CA LEU A 290 -13.73 18.70 -0.80
C LEU A 290 -13.93 20.21 -0.98
N GLU A 291 -14.76 20.63 -1.95
CA GLU A 291 -15.00 22.04 -2.27
C GLU A 291 -15.99 22.72 -1.31
N GLU A 292 -17.07 22.02 -0.98
CA GLU A 292 -18.17 22.57 -0.16
C GLU A 292 -17.87 22.47 1.34
N ASN A 293 -17.14 21.43 1.77
CA ASN A 293 -16.79 21.19 3.16
C ASN A 293 -15.34 20.68 3.36
N PRO A 294 -14.33 21.48 2.97
CA PRO A 294 -12.92 21.10 3.13
C PRO A 294 -12.52 20.88 4.60
N ASP A 295 -13.25 21.48 5.54
CA ASP A 295 -13.01 21.27 6.97
C ASP A 295 -13.35 19.85 7.44
N LEU A 296 -14.48 19.30 6.97
CA LEU A 296 -14.85 17.91 7.23
C LEU A 296 -13.76 16.93 6.75
N VAL A 297 -13.21 17.17 5.55
CA VAL A 297 -12.12 16.36 4.99
C VAL A 297 -10.84 16.50 5.83
N ARG A 298 -10.47 17.72 6.23
CA ARG A 298 -9.30 17.97 7.09
C ARG A 298 -9.41 17.25 8.43
N ARG A 299 -10.57 17.31 9.09
CA ARG A 299 -10.83 16.64 10.37
C ARG A 299 -10.76 15.12 10.23
N TYR A 300 -11.33 14.57 9.16
CA TYR A 300 -11.21 13.14 8.85
C TYR A 300 -9.74 12.71 8.68
N LEU A 301 -8.97 13.43 7.86
CA LEU A 301 -7.55 13.13 7.63
C LEU A 301 -6.74 13.25 8.93
N ALA A 302 -6.98 14.28 9.74
CA ALA A 302 -6.34 14.46 11.03
C ALA A 302 -6.55 13.25 11.95
N ALA A 303 -7.79 12.79 12.11
CA ALA A 303 -8.12 11.67 12.99
C ALA A 303 -7.54 10.33 12.47
N VAL A 304 -7.71 10.02 11.18
CA VAL A 304 -7.22 8.76 10.58
C VAL A 304 -5.71 8.69 10.59
N LEU A 305 -5.01 9.76 10.21
CA LEU A 305 -3.54 9.75 10.15
C LEU A 305 -2.92 9.81 11.55
N ARG A 306 -3.61 10.37 12.54
CA ARG A 306 -3.25 10.22 13.96
C ARG A 306 -3.41 8.77 14.41
N GLY A 307 -4.49 8.11 14.02
CA GLY A 307 -4.71 6.68 14.25
C GLY A 307 -3.63 5.80 13.60
N LEU A 308 -3.24 6.10 12.35
CA LEU A 308 -2.14 5.42 11.65
C LEU A 308 -0.80 5.62 12.35
N ARG A 309 -0.50 6.85 12.77
CA ARG A 309 0.71 7.12 13.54
C ARG A 309 0.75 6.34 14.86
N HIS A 310 -0.40 6.17 15.52
CA HIS A 310 -0.49 5.33 16.72
C HIS A 310 -0.17 3.85 16.42
N VAL A 311 -0.48 3.35 15.23
CA VAL A 311 -0.04 2.00 14.79
C VAL A 311 1.48 1.88 14.78
N ILE A 312 2.17 2.92 14.28
CA ILE A 312 3.63 2.95 14.17
C ILE A 312 4.28 3.14 15.54
N GLU A 313 3.81 4.12 16.32
CA GLU A 313 4.43 4.50 17.59
C GLU A 313 4.03 3.58 18.77
N SER A 314 2.88 2.91 18.68
CA SER A 314 2.30 2.06 19.73
C SER A 314 1.64 0.80 19.15
N PRO A 315 2.42 -0.08 18.48
CA PRO A 315 1.88 -1.25 17.77
C PRO A 315 1.23 -2.27 18.73
N GLU A 316 1.75 -2.39 19.95
CA GLU A 316 1.20 -3.28 20.99
C GLU A 316 -0.24 -2.91 21.38
N ASP A 317 -0.47 -1.62 21.65
CA ASP A 317 -1.79 -1.09 21.99
C ASP A 317 -2.73 -1.15 20.77
N SER A 318 -2.22 -0.79 19.60
CA SER A 318 -2.97 -0.91 18.33
C SER A 318 -3.37 -2.34 18.01
N ALA A 319 -2.57 -3.33 18.38
CA ALA A 319 -2.90 -4.74 18.19
C ALA A 319 -3.99 -5.19 19.17
N GLU A 320 -3.97 -4.71 20.41
CA GLU A 320 -5.05 -4.95 21.38
C GLU A 320 -6.38 -4.33 20.96
N ILE A 321 -6.33 -3.13 20.38
CA ILE A 321 -7.50 -2.47 19.77
C ILE A 321 -8.01 -3.30 18.58
N ALA A 322 -7.15 -3.65 17.63
CA ALA A 322 -7.56 -4.34 16.40
C ALA A 322 -8.24 -5.69 16.64
N VAL A 323 -7.78 -6.47 17.63
CA VAL A 323 -8.41 -7.74 18.01
C VAL A 323 -9.87 -7.58 18.45
N ARG A 324 -10.27 -6.42 19.00
CA ARG A 324 -11.67 -6.14 19.38
C ARG A 324 -12.57 -5.85 18.19
N TYR A 325 -12.02 -5.27 17.13
CA TYR A 325 -12.77 -4.85 15.93
C TYR A 325 -12.83 -5.93 14.86
N ALA A 326 -11.78 -6.73 14.73
CA ALA A 326 -11.63 -7.73 13.70
C ALA A 326 -12.42 -9.02 13.98
N VAL A 327 -13.72 -8.90 14.27
CA VAL A 327 -14.58 -9.99 14.78
C VAL A 327 -14.88 -11.08 13.76
N ASP A 328 -14.73 -10.78 12.46
CA ASP A 328 -15.00 -11.71 11.36
C ASP A 328 -13.80 -12.58 10.98
N VAL A 329 -12.64 -12.35 11.61
CA VAL A 329 -11.40 -13.07 11.33
C VAL A 329 -10.75 -13.52 12.64
N GLU A 330 -10.01 -14.62 12.60
CA GLU A 330 -9.22 -15.06 13.76
C GLU A 330 -7.91 -14.25 13.85
N LEU A 331 -8.05 -12.97 14.25
CA LEU A 331 -6.94 -12.08 14.51
C LEU A 331 -6.43 -12.28 15.94
N THR A 332 -5.17 -12.67 16.07
CA THR A 332 -4.46 -12.65 17.34
C THR A 332 -3.59 -11.39 17.42
N LYS A 333 -3.25 -10.98 18.64
CA LYS A 333 -2.31 -9.87 18.87
C LYS A 333 -0.98 -10.08 18.14
N GLU A 334 -0.45 -11.30 18.17
CA GLU A 334 0.79 -11.68 17.48
C GLU A 334 0.71 -11.49 15.97
N LYS A 335 -0.38 -11.96 15.33
CA LYS A 335 -0.61 -11.76 13.89
C LYS A 335 -0.75 -10.28 13.52
N ALA A 336 -1.42 -9.49 14.38
CA ALA A 336 -1.54 -8.05 14.17
C ALA A 336 -0.16 -7.35 14.26
N LEU A 337 0.64 -7.65 15.28
CA LEU A 337 1.99 -7.11 15.43
C LEU A 337 2.89 -7.46 14.24
N ARG A 338 2.85 -8.71 13.79
CA ARG A 338 3.63 -9.18 12.64
C ARG A 338 3.23 -8.45 11.36
N ARG A 339 1.93 -8.20 11.16
CA ARG A 339 1.46 -7.34 10.07
C ARG A 339 2.04 -5.93 10.17
N TYR A 340 1.99 -5.32 11.35
CA TYR A 340 2.44 -3.93 11.54
C TYR A 340 3.94 -3.77 11.27
N GLU A 341 4.75 -4.73 11.71
CA GLU A 341 6.17 -4.79 11.39
C GLU A 341 6.42 -4.84 9.87
N LEU A 342 5.67 -5.67 9.15
CA LEU A 342 5.84 -5.82 7.70
C LEU A 342 5.31 -4.62 6.91
N GLN A 343 4.27 -3.94 7.39
CA GLN A 343 3.65 -2.83 6.68
C GLN A 343 4.34 -1.48 6.90
N GLU A 344 5.11 -1.31 7.99
CA GLU A 344 5.72 -0.02 8.37
C GLU A 344 6.51 0.60 7.21
N ALA A 345 7.36 -0.18 6.54
CA ALA A 345 8.15 0.30 5.40
C ALA A 345 7.28 0.71 4.20
N LEU A 346 6.11 0.08 4.02
CA LEU A 346 5.17 0.41 2.94
C LEU A 346 4.36 1.67 3.23
N VAL A 347 4.14 1.96 4.51
CA VAL A 347 3.42 3.13 5.01
C VAL A 347 4.32 4.36 5.03
N VAL A 348 5.49 4.25 5.68
CA VAL A 348 6.41 5.38 5.89
C VAL A 348 7.17 5.69 4.59
N GLY A 349 7.59 4.65 3.85
CA GLY A 349 8.45 4.81 2.69
C GLY A 349 9.85 5.33 3.04
N ALA A 350 10.69 5.53 2.02
CA ALA A 350 12.05 6.06 2.16
C ALA A 350 12.19 7.50 1.61
N ASP A 351 11.07 8.14 1.27
CA ASP A 351 10.99 9.45 0.62
C ASP A 351 11.03 10.64 1.61
N GLU A 352 11.06 10.36 2.92
CA GLU A 352 11.00 11.35 4.01
C GLU A 352 9.75 12.25 3.96
N LEU A 353 8.72 11.87 3.19
CA LEU A 353 7.47 12.62 3.08
C LEU A 353 6.54 12.27 4.26
N PRO A 354 5.73 13.23 4.74
CA PRO A 354 4.77 12.99 5.81
C PRO A 354 3.81 11.83 5.52
N LEU A 355 3.29 11.19 6.57
CA LEU A 355 2.24 10.17 6.41
C LEU A 355 1.04 10.75 5.66
N GLY A 356 0.45 9.96 4.77
CA GLY A 356 -0.64 10.41 3.91
C GLY A 356 -0.18 11.06 2.60
N HIS A 357 1.06 11.54 2.50
CA HIS A 357 1.51 12.32 1.34
C HIS A 357 1.61 11.47 0.06
N MET A 358 1.14 12.04 -1.05
CA MET A 358 1.20 11.44 -2.39
C MET A 358 2.00 12.33 -3.36
N SER A 359 2.81 11.72 -4.22
CA SER A 359 3.59 12.43 -5.25
C SER A 359 2.81 12.49 -6.57
N ALA A 360 2.50 13.71 -7.02
CA ALA A 360 1.86 13.93 -8.32
C ALA A 360 2.69 13.36 -9.47
N GLU A 361 4.02 13.52 -9.43
CA GLU A 361 4.94 12.91 -10.40
C GLU A 361 4.76 11.38 -10.45
N ARG A 362 4.70 10.71 -9.28
CA ARG A 362 4.51 9.26 -9.23
C ARG A 362 3.16 8.84 -9.81
N TRP A 363 2.10 9.60 -9.52
CA TRP A 363 0.78 9.37 -10.11
C TRP A 363 0.79 9.56 -11.64
N ASN A 364 1.40 10.62 -12.17
CA ASN A 364 1.54 10.86 -13.61
C ASN A 364 2.30 9.72 -14.30
N ARG A 365 3.43 9.29 -13.71
CA ARG A 365 4.20 8.15 -14.22
C ARG A 365 3.43 6.84 -14.18
N GLN A 366 2.59 6.62 -13.16
CA GLN A 366 1.75 5.44 -13.07
C GLN A 366 0.68 5.44 -14.17
N VAL A 367 0.01 6.57 -14.41
CA VAL A 367 -0.96 6.72 -15.50
C VAL A 367 -0.30 6.50 -16.86
N ALA A 368 0.88 7.11 -17.10
CA ALA A 368 1.63 6.89 -18.33
C ALA A 368 1.98 5.41 -18.53
N SER A 369 2.37 4.70 -17.46
CA SER A 369 2.63 3.27 -17.51
C SER A 369 1.37 2.45 -17.80
N LEU A 370 0.20 2.85 -17.28
CA LEU A 370 -1.06 2.19 -17.58
C LEU A 370 -1.43 2.33 -19.07
N ILE A 371 -1.26 3.52 -19.65
CA ILE A 371 -1.49 3.75 -21.08
C ILE A 371 -0.51 2.94 -21.92
N GLN A 372 0.78 2.97 -21.58
CA GLN A 372 1.83 2.28 -22.35
C GLN A 372 1.57 0.79 -22.53
N TYR A 373 0.95 0.15 -21.53
CA TYR A 373 0.66 -1.28 -21.53
C TYR A 373 -0.83 -1.59 -21.73
N ASP A 374 -1.57 -0.67 -22.38
CA ASP A 374 -2.97 -0.83 -22.77
C ASP A 374 -3.92 -1.16 -21.61
N GLN A 375 -3.57 -0.75 -20.38
CA GLN A 375 -4.38 -0.95 -19.17
C GLN A 375 -5.31 0.25 -18.89
N MET A 376 -5.13 1.35 -19.62
CA MET A 376 -5.97 2.54 -19.53
C MET A 376 -5.93 3.28 -20.88
N GLU A 377 -7.09 3.68 -21.37
CA GLU A 377 -7.18 4.54 -22.55
C GLU A 377 -7.29 6.00 -22.13
N LEU A 378 -6.47 6.84 -22.74
CA LEU A 378 -6.59 8.29 -22.68
C LEU A 378 -6.58 8.80 -24.13
N PRO A 379 -7.74 9.03 -24.77
CA PRO A 379 -7.84 9.35 -26.20
C PRO A 379 -7.03 10.56 -26.66
N MET A 380 -6.62 11.42 -25.73
CA MET A 380 -5.75 12.57 -25.97
C MET A 380 -4.26 12.23 -26.05
N CYS A 381 -3.85 11.04 -25.62
CA CYS A 381 -2.46 10.55 -25.57
C CYS A 381 -2.16 9.39 -26.52
N GLU A 382 -3.16 8.91 -27.27
CA GLU A 382 -3.03 7.88 -28.31
C GLU A 382 -2.14 8.32 -29.49
#